data_AF-A0A963R525-F1
#
_entry.id   AF-A0A963R525-F1
#
_cell.length_a   1.000
_cell.length_b   1.000
_cell.length_c   1.000
_cell.angle_alpha   90.00
_cell.angle_beta   90.00
_cell.angle_gamma   90.00
#
_symmetry.space_group_name_H-M   'P 1'
#
loop_
_entity.id
_entity.type
_entity.pdbx_description
1 polymer ?
#
loop_
_entity_poly.entity_id
_entity_poly.type
_entity_poly.pdbx_seq_one_letter_code
_entity_poly.pdbx_strand_id
1 'polypeptide(L)'
;MTKRAETSAHSAITEARGRRAALLAALLASCTATPALAQAVGSLNNPGFETGDTTGWTTCGGKWYSGTWPVPESECNGPATLATLVGPGTDPITGDQTVFAGNYALRLNNSSGGNDITGLSQSVTNYNGNKLYYAWNAVLEPSHGETDSPSFIIKVIDETTNTVVTNIAYSAYTAQNSTIFRTAGYFVTTDWKVEDIDTTSGHDYKLVFMAVDCYWGGHAGYVYVDGFGNAIPVANANVNFDPSTGVIKGSTILIPIGGTPDIDTAKAFYTTTELGANQVNPNFVGGTLKVDTAGPIATNFTIQSQGGSIDTDGNSIAFTGQFSGTGGMTKLGLGTLTFGGINTIDGPVVV
;
A
#
# COMPACT_ATOMS: atom_id res chain seq x y z
N MET A 1 -4.61 100.95 -18.84
CA MET A 1 -3.68 100.46 -17.80
C MET A 1 -4.21 99.10 -17.38
N THR A 2 -3.60 97.94 -17.61
CA THR A 2 -2.23 97.58 -17.97
C THR A 2 -2.32 96.24 -18.71
N LYS A 3 -1.55 96.11 -19.78
CA LYS A 3 -1.37 94.88 -20.56
C LYS A 3 -0.04 94.27 -20.10
N ARG A 4 -0.01 92.98 -19.78
CA ARG A 4 1.09 92.00 -20.00
C ARG A 4 0.65 90.67 -19.36
N ALA A 5 0.34 89.64 -20.16
CA ALA A 5 1.28 88.78 -20.91
C ALA A 5 1.91 87.75 -19.95
N GLU A 6 1.99 86.46 -20.25
CA GLU A 6 2.06 85.84 -21.57
C GLU A 6 1.99 84.30 -21.42
N THR A 7 1.39 83.64 -22.43
CA THR A 7 1.77 82.34 -23.04
C THR A 7 1.83 81.07 -22.19
N SER A 8 1.59 79.84 -22.66
CA SER A 8 1.21 79.16 -23.92
C SER A 8 1.44 77.67 -23.54
N ALA A 9 0.79 76.62 -24.02
CA ALA A 9 0.28 76.32 -25.34
C ALA A 9 -0.44 74.95 -25.27
N HIS A 10 -1.50 74.79 -26.08
CA HIS A 10 -1.84 73.58 -26.87
C HIS A 10 -2.24 72.31 -26.10
N SER A 11 -3.32 71.58 -26.41
CA SER A 11 -4.25 71.49 -27.55
C SER A 11 -5.42 70.65 -27.01
N ALA A 12 -6.64 71.18 -26.89
CA ALA A 12 -7.73 71.12 -27.88
C ALA A 12 -8.11 69.71 -28.38
N ILE A 13 -9.44 69.49 -28.43
CA ILE A 13 -10.23 68.52 -29.22
C ILE A 13 -10.65 67.28 -28.42
N THR A 14 -11.85 67.22 -27.80
CA THR A 14 -13.23 67.14 -28.33
C THR A 14 -13.62 65.71 -28.77
N GLU A 15 -14.88 65.36 -28.48
CA GLU A 15 -15.70 64.22 -28.96
C GLU A 15 -15.69 62.96 -28.07
N ALA A 16 -16.80 62.25 -27.84
CA ALA A 16 -18.22 62.47 -28.09
C ALA A 16 -19.00 61.38 -27.33
N ARG A 17 -20.29 61.63 -27.08
CA ARG A 17 -21.28 60.73 -26.45
C ARG A 17 -21.31 59.33 -27.07
N GLY A 18 -21.29 58.29 -26.23
CA GLY A 18 -21.52 56.90 -26.61
C GLY A 18 -22.60 56.23 -25.73
N ARG A 19 -23.53 55.53 -26.36
CA ARG A 19 -24.82 55.05 -25.85
C ARG A 19 -24.70 53.91 -24.83
N ARG A 20 -25.64 53.88 -23.87
CA ARG A 20 -25.95 52.70 -23.05
C ARG A 20 -26.41 51.57 -23.98
N ALA A 21 -25.61 50.50 -24.07
CA ALA A 21 -26.02 49.24 -24.65
C ALA A 21 -25.89 48.17 -23.56
N ALA A 22 -27.04 47.63 -23.14
CA ALA A 22 -27.08 46.41 -22.36
C ALA A 22 -26.64 45.25 -23.27
N LEU A 23 -25.53 44.59 -22.94
CA LEU A 23 -25.24 43.27 -23.47
C LEU A 23 -25.48 42.25 -22.36
N LEU A 24 -26.59 41.52 -22.49
CA LEU A 24 -26.74 40.18 -21.96
C LEU A 24 -25.74 39.30 -22.71
N ALA A 25 -24.64 38.91 -22.07
CA ALA A 25 -23.84 37.78 -22.54
C ALA A 25 -24.48 36.50 -21.99
N ALA A 26 -25.23 35.81 -22.84
CA ALA A 26 -25.58 34.42 -22.58
C ALA A 26 -24.28 33.61 -22.62
N LEU A 27 -23.77 33.23 -21.46
CA LEU A 27 -22.68 32.27 -21.34
C LEU A 27 -23.26 30.90 -21.71
N LEU A 28 -23.23 30.55 -23.00
CA LEU A 28 -23.43 29.16 -23.41
C LEU A 28 -22.29 28.36 -22.81
N ALA A 29 -22.59 27.61 -21.74
CA ALA A 29 -21.76 26.50 -21.30
C ALA A 29 -21.74 25.47 -22.42
N SER A 30 -20.76 25.58 -23.33
CA SER A 30 -20.39 24.47 -24.18
C SER A 30 -19.83 23.39 -23.26
N CYS A 31 -20.69 22.48 -22.82
CA CYS A 31 -20.27 21.17 -22.33
C CYS A 31 -19.68 20.44 -23.53
N THR A 32 -18.45 20.79 -23.91
CA THR A 32 -17.62 19.87 -24.66
C THR A 32 -17.37 18.75 -23.70
N ALA A 33 -18.11 17.64 -23.86
CA ALA A 33 -17.66 16.37 -23.33
C ALA A 33 -16.23 16.20 -23.86
N THR A 34 -15.26 16.43 -22.99
CA THR A 34 -13.91 15.95 -23.25
C THR A 34 -14.08 14.47 -23.56
N PRO A 35 -13.56 13.97 -24.69
CA PRO A 35 -13.54 12.53 -24.89
C PRO A 35 -12.88 11.95 -23.65
N ALA A 36 -13.60 11.08 -22.93
CA ALA A 36 -12.99 10.26 -21.91
C ALA A 36 -11.78 9.63 -22.59
N LEU A 37 -10.57 10.01 -22.15
CA LEU A 37 -9.34 9.44 -22.66
C LEU A 37 -9.55 7.93 -22.65
N ALA A 38 -9.60 7.32 -23.83
CA ALA A 38 -9.78 5.90 -23.95
C ALA A 38 -8.70 5.25 -23.09
N GLN A 39 -9.13 4.45 -22.12
CA GLN A 39 -8.23 3.77 -21.20
C GLN A 39 -7.21 3.01 -22.04
N ALA A 40 -5.92 3.29 -21.85
CA ALA A 40 -4.90 2.47 -22.47
C ALA A 40 -4.96 1.10 -21.79
N VAL A 41 -5.55 0.13 -22.47
CA VAL A 41 -5.69 -1.25 -21.98
C VAL A 41 -4.33 -1.75 -21.52
N GLY A 42 -4.30 -2.36 -20.32
CA GLY A 42 -3.09 -2.88 -19.73
C GLY A 42 -2.16 -1.87 -19.05
N SER A 43 -2.62 -0.65 -18.78
CA SER A 43 -1.88 0.34 -18.00
C SER A 43 -2.73 0.96 -16.89
N LEU A 44 -2.06 1.48 -15.86
CA LEU A 44 -2.72 2.22 -14.80
C LEU A 44 -3.17 3.59 -15.32
N ASN A 45 -4.34 4.04 -14.87
CA ASN A 45 -4.89 5.34 -15.22
C ASN A 45 -4.33 6.40 -14.26
N ASN A 46 -3.86 7.51 -14.83
CA ASN A 46 -3.32 8.63 -14.05
C ASN A 46 -2.33 8.18 -12.95
N PRO A 47 -1.26 7.46 -13.34
CA PRO A 47 -0.38 6.78 -12.39
C PRO A 47 0.44 7.71 -11.48
N GLY A 48 0.48 9.01 -11.72
CA GLY A 48 1.18 9.99 -10.87
C GLY A 48 0.29 11.18 -10.53
N PHE A 49 -1.03 11.06 -10.70
CA PHE A 49 -1.96 12.17 -10.42
C PHE A 49 -1.72 13.46 -11.25
N GLU A 50 -1.00 13.33 -12.38
CA GLU A 50 -0.57 14.44 -13.24
C GLU A 50 -1.72 15.14 -13.98
N THR A 51 -2.94 14.59 -13.93
CA THR A 51 -4.16 15.28 -14.38
C THR A 51 -4.62 16.37 -13.40
N GLY A 52 -3.99 16.48 -12.22
CA GLY A 52 -4.40 17.42 -11.17
C GLY A 52 -5.61 16.94 -10.37
N ASP A 53 -5.91 15.64 -10.43
CA ASP A 53 -7.00 14.98 -9.70
C ASP A 53 -6.72 13.48 -9.52
N THR A 54 -7.67 12.74 -8.95
CA THR A 54 -7.61 11.28 -8.78
C THR A 54 -8.34 10.52 -9.88
N THR A 55 -8.54 11.11 -11.06
CA THR A 55 -9.25 10.45 -12.18
C THR A 55 -8.65 9.07 -12.46
N GLY A 56 -9.49 8.04 -12.55
CA GLY A 56 -9.08 6.65 -12.73
C GLY A 56 -8.83 5.89 -11.42
N TRP A 57 -8.74 6.56 -10.29
CA TRP A 57 -8.63 5.95 -8.97
C TRP A 57 -9.93 6.07 -8.18
N THR A 58 -10.19 5.09 -7.32
CA THR A 58 -11.24 5.14 -6.31
C THR A 58 -10.62 5.50 -4.97
N THR A 59 -11.04 6.62 -4.40
CA THR A 59 -10.66 7.03 -3.04
C THR A 59 -11.79 6.75 -2.06
N CYS A 60 -11.45 6.37 -0.85
CA CYS A 60 -12.40 6.21 0.25
C CYS A 60 -11.88 6.84 1.54
N GLY A 61 -12.81 7.19 2.42
CA GLY A 61 -12.53 7.53 3.81
C GLY A 61 -13.26 6.59 4.75
N GLY A 62 -13.00 6.69 6.04
CA GLY A 62 -13.65 5.85 7.03
C GLY A 62 -13.12 6.10 8.43
N LYS A 63 -13.58 5.27 9.35
CA LYS A 63 -13.12 5.25 10.73
C LYS A 63 -12.90 3.80 11.14
N TRP A 64 -11.79 3.54 11.81
CA TRP A 64 -11.49 2.21 12.34
C TRP A 64 -12.27 2.00 13.63
N TYR A 65 -13.33 1.19 13.57
CA TYR A 65 -14.22 0.92 14.70
C TYR A 65 -14.24 -0.54 15.12
N SER A 66 -13.82 -1.46 14.26
CA SER A 66 -13.85 -2.88 14.62
C SER A 66 -12.83 -3.26 15.68
N GLY A 67 -11.73 -2.51 15.80
CA GLY A 67 -10.53 -2.95 16.53
C GLY A 67 -9.93 -4.24 15.95
N THR A 68 -10.41 -4.70 14.80
CA THR A 68 -9.89 -5.86 14.10
C THR A 68 -8.65 -5.43 13.36
N TRP A 69 -7.58 -6.20 13.53
CA TRP A 69 -6.35 -5.98 12.83
C TRP A 69 -6.12 -7.07 11.77
N PRO A 70 -5.88 -6.67 10.51
CA PRO A 70 -5.79 -5.29 10.06
C PRO A 70 -7.16 -4.75 9.71
N VAL A 71 -7.18 -3.44 9.51
CA VAL A 71 -8.41 -2.73 9.20
C VAL A 71 -9.02 -3.33 7.94
N PRO A 72 -10.24 -3.90 8.01
CA PRO A 72 -10.92 -4.43 6.85
C PRO A 72 -11.16 -3.33 5.80
N GLU A 73 -10.93 -3.65 4.52
CA GLU A 73 -11.21 -2.74 3.39
C GLU A 73 -12.66 -2.20 3.43
N SER A 74 -13.60 -2.99 3.98
CA SER A 74 -15.01 -2.61 4.13
C SER A 74 -15.27 -1.44 5.08
N GLU A 75 -14.32 -1.08 5.94
CA GLU A 75 -14.40 0.11 6.81
C GLU A 75 -14.00 1.40 6.09
N CYS A 76 -13.35 1.29 4.92
CA CYS A 76 -13.09 2.42 4.02
C CYS A 76 -14.29 2.61 3.08
N ASN A 77 -15.43 3.06 3.62
CA ASN A 77 -16.72 3.10 2.94
C ASN A 77 -17.37 4.50 2.89
N GLY A 78 -16.68 5.52 3.39
CA GLY A 78 -17.12 6.91 3.45
C GLY A 78 -16.40 7.84 2.47
N PRO A 79 -16.71 9.14 2.53
CA PRO A 79 -16.05 10.15 1.69
C PRO A 79 -14.57 10.31 2.08
N ALA A 80 -13.69 10.37 1.07
CA ALA A 80 -12.25 10.50 1.26
C ALA A 80 -11.81 11.93 1.61
N THR A 81 -12.29 12.48 2.72
CA THR A 81 -12.00 13.88 3.12
C THR A 81 -10.54 14.15 3.45
N LEU A 82 -9.75 13.10 3.66
CA LEU A 82 -8.32 13.19 3.97
C LEU A 82 -7.43 12.59 2.85
N ALA A 83 -7.97 12.36 1.66
CA ALA A 83 -7.18 12.14 0.45
C ALA A 83 -6.87 13.50 -0.19
N THR A 84 -5.64 13.95 -0.07
CA THR A 84 -5.22 15.30 -0.48
C THR A 84 -4.22 15.21 -1.62
N LEU A 85 -4.56 15.79 -2.78
CA LEU A 85 -3.59 16.00 -3.85
C LEU A 85 -2.59 17.07 -3.41
N VAL A 86 -1.30 16.74 -3.48
CA VAL A 86 -0.21 17.65 -3.09
C VAL A 86 0.67 17.99 -4.28
N GLY A 87 1.13 19.24 -4.34
CA GLY A 87 2.17 19.68 -5.28
C GLY A 87 3.56 19.65 -4.63
N PRO A 88 4.61 20.10 -5.35
CA PRO A 88 5.98 20.11 -4.84
C PRO A 88 6.09 21.03 -3.63
N GLY A 89 6.70 20.51 -2.57
CA GLY A 89 6.83 21.17 -1.29
C GLY A 89 7.59 20.27 -0.31
N THR A 90 7.70 20.72 0.93
CA THR A 90 8.39 19.97 1.98
C THR A 90 7.39 19.53 3.05
N ASP A 91 7.45 18.26 3.42
CA ASP A 91 6.70 17.72 4.54
C ASP A 91 7.23 18.33 5.85
N PRO A 92 6.34 18.91 6.69
CA PRO A 92 6.75 19.69 7.85
C PRO A 92 7.34 18.85 8.99
N ILE A 93 7.14 17.53 8.99
CA ILE A 93 7.63 16.63 10.04
C ILE A 93 8.98 16.04 9.65
N THR A 94 9.08 15.57 8.41
CA THR A 94 10.23 14.79 7.92
C THR A 94 11.29 15.63 7.24
N GLY A 95 10.90 16.77 6.66
CA GLY A 95 11.74 17.59 5.78
C GLY A 95 11.82 17.06 4.34
N ASP A 96 11.18 15.95 4.02
CA ASP A 96 11.21 15.34 2.70
C ASP A 96 10.34 16.10 1.70
N GLN A 97 10.60 15.89 0.39
CA GLN A 97 9.71 16.40 -0.63
C GLN A 97 8.36 15.67 -0.62
N THR A 98 7.27 16.39 -0.86
CA THR A 98 5.90 15.84 -0.87
C THR A 98 5.52 15.16 -2.18
N VAL A 99 6.32 15.33 -3.24
CA VAL A 99 6.13 14.72 -4.57
C VAL A 99 7.39 13.97 -4.95
N PHE A 100 7.25 12.71 -5.36
CA PHE A 100 8.38 11.89 -5.77
C PHE A 100 8.74 12.15 -7.23
N ALA A 101 7.77 12.12 -8.12
CA ALA A 101 7.94 12.29 -9.56
C ALA A 101 6.87 13.24 -10.12
N GLY A 102 7.22 14.02 -11.15
CA GLY A 102 6.25 14.90 -11.78
C GLY A 102 5.83 16.08 -10.90
N ASN A 103 4.55 16.46 -10.96
CA ASN A 103 4.03 17.65 -10.30
C ASN A 103 3.11 17.31 -9.12
N TYR A 104 2.53 16.12 -9.08
CA TYR A 104 1.56 15.78 -8.07
C TYR A 104 1.85 14.44 -7.41
N ALA A 105 1.48 14.34 -6.15
CA ALA A 105 1.37 13.07 -5.44
C ALA A 105 0.06 13.09 -4.64
N LEU A 106 -0.36 11.93 -4.14
CA LEU A 106 -1.51 11.86 -3.26
C LEU A 106 -1.05 11.58 -1.83
N ARG A 107 -1.46 12.45 -0.90
CA ARG A 107 -1.35 12.17 0.54
C ARG A 107 -2.64 11.52 1.02
N LEU A 108 -2.53 10.33 1.61
CA LEU A 108 -3.63 9.69 2.33
C LEU A 108 -3.49 9.96 3.82
N ASN A 109 -4.60 10.35 4.45
CA ASN A 109 -4.70 10.73 5.85
C ASN A 109 -3.91 12.02 6.19
N ASN A 110 -3.77 12.33 7.48
CA ASN A 110 -3.14 13.54 7.98
C ASN A 110 -2.27 13.27 9.23
N SER A 111 -1.72 14.33 9.82
CA SER A 111 -0.88 14.27 11.02
C SER A 111 -1.65 14.49 12.33
N SER A 112 -2.97 14.30 12.32
CA SER A 112 -3.86 14.44 13.46
C SER A 112 -4.56 13.11 13.71
N GLY A 113 -4.48 12.59 14.93
CA GLY A 113 -5.20 11.37 15.25
C GLY A 113 -6.71 11.59 15.18
N GLY A 114 -7.44 10.53 14.92
CA GLY A 114 -8.89 10.56 14.89
C GLY A 114 -9.51 9.25 14.48
N ASN A 115 -8.79 8.13 14.66
CA ASN A 115 -9.16 6.81 14.19
C ASN A 115 -9.57 6.79 12.70
N ASP A 116 -9.00 7.70 11.90
CA ASP A 116 -9.28 7.89 10.49
C ASP A 116 -8.74 6.75 9.62
N ILE A 117 -9.49 6.44 8.56
CA ILE A 117 -9.06 5.60 7.45
C ILE A 117 -9.12 6.47 6.20
N THR A 118 -8.08 6.43 5.37
CA THR A 118 -8.12 6.97 4.01
C THR A 118 -7.52 5.96 3.06
N GLY A 119 -8.25 5.62 2.00
CA GLY A 119 -7.84 4.61 1.04
C GLY A 119 -7.81 5.10 -0.40
N LEU A 120 -7.01 4.40 -1.20
CA LEU A 120 -6.84 4.56 -2.63
C LEU A 120 -6.84 3.18 -3.29
N SER A 121 -7.57 3.01 -4.38
CA SER A 121 -7.57 1.76 -5.15
C SER A 121 -7.78 1.98 -6.65
N GLN A 122 -7.25 1.06 -7.45
CA GLN A 122 -7.50 0.97 -8.88
C GLN A 122 -7.43 -0.49 -9.31
N SER A 123 -8.31 -0.89 -10.22
CA SER A 123 -8.20 -2.14 -10.95
C SER A 123 -7.69 -1.86 -12.36
N VAL A 124 -6.75 -2.69 -12.82
CA VAL A 124 -6.23 -2.68 -14.19
C VAL A 124 -6.49 -4.03 -14.83
N THR A 125 -7.02 -4.03 -16.04
CA THR A 125 -7.27 -5.25 -16.80
C THR A 125 -6.18 -5.46 -17.84
N ASN A 126 -5.80 -6.72 -18.08
CA ASN A 126 -4.81 -7.14 -19.06
C ASN A 126 -3.49 -6.37 -18.94
N TYR A 127 -2.99 -6.22 -17.71
CA TYR A 127 -1.80 -5.45 -17.37
C TYR A 127 -0.62 -5.86 -18.23
N ASN A 128 0.04 -4.90 -18.89
CA ASN A 128 1.05 -5.22 -19.90
C ASN A 128 2.48 -5.34 -19.33
N GLY A 129 2.67 -5.07 -18.04
CA GLY A 129 3.96 -5.16 -17.36
C GLY A 129 4.22 -6.54 -16.74
N ASN A 130 5.50 -6.89 -16.59
CA ASN A 130 5.94 -8.00 -15.73
C ASN A 130 6.43 -7.49 -14.35
N LYS A 131 6.35 -6.17 -14.17
CA LYS A 131 6.72 -5.45 -12.96
C LYS A 131 5.68 -4.38 -12.71
N LEU A 132 5.39 -4.13 -11.44
CA LEU A 132 4.63 -2.99 -10.97
C LEU A 132 5.48 -2.26 -9.92
N TYR A 133 5.71 -0.98 -10.16
CA TYR A 133 6.43 -0.07 -9.27
C TYR A 133 5.48 1.00 -8.77
N TYR A 134 5.72 1.49 -7.55
CA TYR A 134 5.15 2.71 -7.02
C TYR A 134 6.04 3.30 -5.94
N ALA A 135 6.10 4.62 -5.87
CA ALA A 135 6.81 5.34 -4.82
C ALA A 135 5.87 5.60 -3.64
N TRP A 136 6.41 5.51 -2.43
CA TRP A 136 5.68 5.83 -1.21
C TRP A 136 6.58 6.40 -0.11
N ASN A 137 6.01 7.23 0.76
CA ASN A 137 6.64 7.72 1.98
C ASN A 137 5.61 7.73 3.12
N ALA A 138 5.75 6.80 4.08
CA ALA A 138 4.89 6.75 5.25
C ALA A 138 5.48 7.59 6.38
N VAL A 139 4.62 8.30 7.11
CA VAL A 139 4.96 9.08 8.31
C VAL A 139 3.99 8.66 9.41
N LEU A 140 4.48 7.90 10.38
CA LEU A 140 3.68 7.21 11.37
C LEU A 140 4.11 7.60 12.78
N GLU A 141 3.18 7.96 13.65
CA GLU A 141 3.45 8.25 15.05
C GLU A 141 3.58 6.93 15.83
N PRO A 142 4.76 6.59 16.38
CA PRO A 142 4.92 5.38 17.19
C PRO A 142 3.97 5.38 18.37
N SER A 143 3.43 4.21 18.70
CA SER A 143 2.40 4.11 19.72
C SER A 143 2.34 2.72 20.37
N HIS A 144 1.14 2.15 20.46
CA HIS A 144 0.79 0.92 21.15
C HIS A 144 1.34 -0.33 20.42
N GLY A 145 0.66 -1.47 20.49
CA GLY A 145 1.12 -2.70 19.86
C GLY A 145 0.83 -2.75 18.35
N GLU A 146 1.23 -3.87 17.72
CA GLU A 146 1.10 -4.07 16.27
C GLU A 146 -0.31 -3.86 15.73
N THR A 147 -1.33 -4.16 16.56
CA THR A 147 -2.73 -4.21 16.18
C THR A 147 -3.53 -2.95 16.53
N ASP A 148 -2.90 -1.94 17.13
CA ASP A 148 -3.57 -0.72 17.59
C ASP A 148 -2.70 0.54 17.43
N SER A 149 -1.92 0.57 16.35
CA SER A 149 -1.07 1.69 15.94
C SER A 149 -1.47 2.28 14.58
N PRO A 150 -1.11 3.55 14.29
CA PRO A 150 -1.24 4.09 12.94
C PRO A 150 -0.44 3.25 11.96
N SER A 151 -0.96 3.08 10.76
CA SER A 151 -0.43 2.10 9.83
C SER A 151 -0.62 2.48 8.37
N PHE A 152 0.29 1.97 7.54
CA PHE A 152 0.13 1.96 6.08
C PHE A 152 -0.07 0.52 5.61
N ILE A 153 -1.20 0.25 4.96
CA ILE A 153 -1.64 -1.07 4.50
C ILE A 153 -1.62 -1.09 2.97
N ILE A 154 -0.99 -2.12 2.41
CA ILE A 154 -0.81 -2.31 0.98
C ILE A 154 -1.32 -3.70 0.62
N LYS A 155 -2.17 -3.79 -0.40
CA LYS A 155 -2.62 -5.05 -0.95
C LYS A 155 -2.66 -5.01 -2.47
N VAL A 156 -2.03 -5.99 -3.10
CA VAL A 156 -2.08 -6.21 -4.55
C VAL A 156 -2.63 -7.62 -4.78
N ILE A 157 -3.72 -7.71 -5.52
CA ILE A 157 -4.40 -8.97 -5.84
C ILE A 157 -4.26 -9.19 -7.35
N ASP A 158 -3.81 -10.38 -7.74
CA ASP A 158 -3.97 -10.90 -9.09
C ASP A 158 -5.39 -11.45 -9.21
N GLU A 159 -6.26 -10.71 -9.88
CA GLU A 159 -7.67 -11.06 -10.03
C GLU A 159 -7.88 -12.17 -11.07
N THR A 160 -6.89 -12.40 -11.95
CA THR A 160 -6.93 -13.51 -12.93
C THR A 160 -6.75 -14.86 -12.25
N THR A 161 -5.80 -14.97 -11.32
CA THR A 161 -5.55 -16.20 -10.56
C THR A 161 -6.25 -16.22 -9.20
N ASN A 162 -6.87 -15.11 -8.80
CA ASN A 162 -7.44 -14.89 -7.48
C ASN A 162 -6.42 -15.12 -6.34
N THR A 163 -5.18 -14.65 -6.54
CA THR A 163 -4.09 -14.79 -5.57
C THR A 163 -3.62 -13.43 -5.08
N VAL A 164 -3.24 -13.35 -3.81
CA VAL A 164 -2.65 -12.15 -3.23
C VAL A 164 -1.16 -12.10 -3.60
N VAL A 165 -0.77 -11.08 -4.36
CA VAL A 165 0.62 -10.84 -4.77
C VAL A 165 1.40 -10.15 -3.65
N THR A 166 0.74 -9.24 -2.95
CA THR A 166 1.35 -8.46 -1.86
C THR A 166 0.28 -8.12 -0.84
N ASN A 167 0.65 -8.21 0.44
CA ASN A 167 -0.22 -7.89 1.57
C ASN A 167 0.63 -7.48 2.78
N ILE A 168 1.02 -6.20 2.81
CA ILE A 168 1.98 -5.66 3.79
C ILE A 168 1.30 -4.59 4.62
N ALA A 169 1.47 -4.63 5.93
CA ALA A 169 1.16 -3.50 6.80
C ALA A 169 2.41 -3.03 7.54
N TYR A 170 2.71 -1.74 7.38
CA TYR A 170 3.68 -1.03 8.20
C TYR A 170 2.94 -0.39 9.37
N SER A 171 2.89 -1.07 10.50
CA SER A 171 2.37 -0.52 11.76
C SER A 171 3.46 0.31 12.43
N ALA A 172 3.09 1.47 13.00
CA ALA A 172 4.05 2.36 13.67
C ALA A 172 4.88 1.64 14.75
N TYR A 173 4.29 0.66 15.45
CA TYR A 173 4.98 -0.14 16.46
C TYR A 173 6.14 -0.96 15.91
N THR A 174 5.95 -1.55 14.73
CA THR A 174 6.99 -2.33 14.05
C THR A 174 7.95 -1.43 13.28
N ALA A 175 7.43 -0.36 12.67
CA ALA A 175 8.17 0.60 11.88
C ALA A 175 9.29 1.26 12.69
N GLN A 176 9.03 1.63 13.95
CA GLN A 176 10.05 2.25 14.82
C GLN A 176 11.28 1.37 15.10
N ASN A 177 11.19 0.05 14.85
CA ASN A 177 12.27 -0.91 15.04
C ASN A 177 12.80 -1.48 13.71
N SER A 178 12.33 -0.96 12.57
CA SER A 178 12.72 -1.41 11.24
C SER A 178 13.86 -0.58 10.67
N THR A 179 14.70 -1.18 9.83
CA THR A 179 15.83 -0.51 9.17
C THR A 179 15.41 0.39 8.02
N ILE A 180 14.19 0.22 7.48
CA ILE A 180 13.69 1.06 6.38
C ILE A 180 13.02 2.34 6.88
N PHE A 181 12.87 2.50 8.20
CA PHE A 181 12.33 3.69 8.85
C PHE A 181 13.41 4.38 9.67
N ARG A 182 13.37 5.72 9.69
CA ARG A 182 14.14 6.55 10.61
C ARG A 182 13.21 7.40 11.47
N THR A 183 13.71 7.88 12.59
CA THR A 183 13.01 8.86 13.42
C THR A 183 12.99 10.25 12.76
N ALA A 184 11.85 10.93 12.85
CA ALA A 184 11.63 12.31 12.41
C ALA A 184 10.71 13.02 13.43
N GLY A 185 11.31 13.77 14.36
CA GLY A 185 10.56 14.34 15.49
C GLY A 185 9.93 13.24 16.34
N TYR A 186 8.62 13.32 16.56
CA TYR A 186 7.84 12.28 17.25
C TYR A 186 7.35 11.15 16.33
N PHE A 187 7.66 11.21 15.04
CA PHE A 187 7.22 10.25 14.04
C PHE A 187 8.38 9.36 13.61
N VAL A 188 8.04 8.27 12.92
CA VAL A 188 8.96 7.51 12.10
C VAL A 188 8.55 7.66 10.64
N THR A 189 9.55 7.73 9.76
CA THR A 189 9.33 7.88 8.32
C THR A 189 10.18 6.91 7.54
N THR A 190 9.66 6.42 6.41
CA THR A 190 10.44 5.63 5.47
C THR A 190 11.40 6.44 4.62
N ASP A 191 11.27 7.77 4.62
CA ASP A 191 11.59 8.59 3.46
C ASP A 191 10.87 8.05 2.20
N TRP A 192 11.24 8.53 1.02
CA TRP A 192 10.76 7.90 -0.21
C TRP A 192 11.39 6.52 -0.41
N LYS A 193 10.51 5.55 -0.68
CA LYS A 193 10.83 4.19 -1.13
C LYS A 193 10.06 3.90 -2.41
N VAL A 194 10.59 3.01 -3.23
CA VAL A 194 9.90 2.48 -4.42
C VAL A 194 9.72 0.99 -4.20
N GLU A 195 8.49 0.52 -4.28
CA GLU A 195 8.19 -0.90 -4.22
C GLU A 195 8.44 -1.56 -5.60
N ASP A 196 9.03 -2.76 -5.62
CA ASP A 196 9.18 -3.63 -6.78
C ASP A 196 8.29 -4.88 -6.64
N ILE A 197 7.17 -4.90 -7.36
CA ILE A 197 6.23 -6.02 -7.38
C ILE A 197 6.37 -6.83 -8.67
N ASP A 198 6.55 -8.15 -8.54
CA ASP A 198 6.46 -9.05 -9.68
C ASP A 198 5.00 -9.17 -10.13
N THR A 199 4.76 -9.02 -11.43
CA THR A 199 3.44 -9.21 -12.05
C THR A 199 3.60 -10.09 -13.29
N THR A 200 2.48 -10.62 -13.78
CA THR A 200 2.42 -11.41 -15.00
C THR A 200 1.72 -10.59 -16.08
N SER A 201 2.42 -10.33 -17.19
CA SER A 201 1.80 -9.65 -18.33
C SER A 201 0.57 -10.42 -18.82
N GLY A 202 -0.52 -9.70 -19.04
CA GLY A 202 -1.82 -10.21 -19.46
C GLY A 202 -2.81 -10.47 -18.32
N HIS A 203 -2.37 -10.39 -17.05
CA HIS A 203 -3.26 -10.58 -15.90
C HIS A 203 -3.99 -9.29 -15.50
N ASP A 204 -5.06 -9.46 -14.73
CA ASP A 204 -5.84 -8.40 -14.11
C ASP A 204 -5.35 -8.19 -12.67
N TYR A 205 -5.22 -6.94 -12.25
CA TYR A 205 -4.74 -6.60 -10.91
C TYR A 205 -5.64 -5.57 -10.22
N LYS A 206 -5.87 -5.78 -8.92
CA LYS A 206 -6.44 -4.79 -8.00
C LYS A 206 -5.37 -4.32 -7.03
N LEU A 207 -5.15 -3.02 -6.99
CA LEU A 207 -4.24 -2.36 -6.07
C LEU A 207 -5.05 -1.63 -4.99
N VAL A 208 -4.66 -1.78 -3.72
CA VAL A 208 -5.30 -1.16 -2.56
C VAL A 208 -4.24 -0.61 -1.62
N PHE A 209 -4.39 0.65 -1.23
CA PHE A 209 -3.52 1.37 -0.31
C PHE A 209 -4.39 2.05 0.74
N MET A 210 -4.09 1.89 2.03
CA MET A 210 -4.81 2.56 3.11
C MET A 210 -3.84 3.14 4.14
N ALA A 211 -4.01 4.41 4.46
CA ALA A 211 -3.44 5.02 5.66
C ALA A 211 -4.49 5.04 6.75
N VAL A 212 -4.07 4.66 7.96
CA VAL A 212 -4.94 4.49 9.10
C VAL A 212 -4.30 5.12 10.33
N ASP A 213 -5.09 5.82 11.14
CA ASP A 213 -4.70 6.21 12.50
C ASP A 213 -4.78 5.04 13.48
N CYS A 214 -4.39 5.24 14.74
CA CYS A 214 -4.63 4.22 15.75
C CYS A 214 -6.13 4.05 16.07
N TYR A 215 -6.51 2.85 16.50
CA TYR A 215 -7.89 2.50 16.85
C TYR A 215 -8.49 3.44 17.92
N TRP A 216 -7.69 3.84 18.91
CA TRP A 216 -8.11 4.77 19.97
C TRP A 216 -8.10 6.25 19.56
N GLY A 217 -7.63 6.56 18.34
CA GLY A 217 -7.56 7.90 17.75
C GLY A 217 -6.54 8.85 18.35
N GLY A 218 -5.71 8.42 19.30
CA GLY A 218 -4.71 9.25 19.94
C GLY A 218 -3.45 9.51 19.11
N HIS A 219 -3.14 8.65 18.15
CA HIS A 219 -1.91 8.70 17.34
C HIS A 219 -2.25 8.77 15.85
N ALA A 220 -1.44 9.51 15.10
CA ALA A 220 -1.68 9.81 13.69
C ALA A 220 -0.74 9.04 12.74
N GLY A 221 -1.20 8.81 11.51
CA GLY A 221 -0.35 8.28 10.45
C GLY A 221 -0.84 8.65 9.07
N TYR A 222 0.06 9.10 8.21
CA TYR A 222 -0.23 9.44 6.82
C TYR A 222 0.84 8.92 5.87
N VAL A 223 0.51 8.86 4.59
CA VAL A 223 1.42 8.37 3.55
C VAL A 223 1.29 9.22 2.29
N TYR A 224 2.40 9.49 1.63
CA TYR A 224 2.42 9.96 0.24
C TYR A 224 2.59 8.77 -0.70
N VAL A 225 1.84 8.73 -1.79
CA VAL A 225 1.98 7.74 -2.86
C VAL A 225 2.07 8.42 -4.22
N ASP A 226 2.88 7.86 -5.12
CA ASP A 226 3.22 8.49 -6.40
C ASP A 226 3.83 7.47 -7.40
N GLY A 227 3.92 7.82 -8.69
CA GLY A 227 4.80 7.19 -9.66
C GLY A 227 4.50 5.72 -9.96
N PHE A 228 3.23 5.35 -10.08
CA PHE A 228 2.81 3.98 -10.36
C PHE A 228 3.17 3.56 -11.79
N GLY A 229 3.64 2.33 -12.04
CA GLY A 229 3.90 1.91 -13.43
C GLY A 229 4.70 0.64 -13.59
N ASN A 230 5.10 0.32 -14.83
CA ASN A 230 5.90 -0.86 -15.16
C ASN A 230 7.42 -0.59 -15.24
N ALA A 231 7.83 0.62 -14.83
CA ALA A 231 9.22 1.03 -14.70
C ALA A 231 9.41 1.78 -13.38
N ILE A 232 10.62 1.75 -12.84
CA ILE A 232 10.99 2.51 -11.64
C ILE A 232 10.71 4.01 -11.93
N PRO A 233 9.87 4.68 -11.12
CA PRO A 233 9.61 6.11 -11.31
C PRO A 233 10.89 6.93 -11.15
N VAL A 234 11.02 7.98 -11.96
CA VAL A 234 12.18 8.88 -11.91
C VAL A 234 11.91 9.95 -10.86
N ALA A 235 12.71 9.93 -9.79
CA ALA A 235 12.62 10.93 -8.74
C ALA A 235 12.92 12.34 -9.28
N ASN A 236 12.16 13.34 -8.83
CA ASN A 236 12.45 14.74 -9.07
C ASN A 236 13.82 15.13 -8.50
N ALA A 237 14.47 16.13 -9.09
CA ALA A 237 15.86 16.48 -8.77
C ALA A 237 16.12 16.86 -7.30
N ASN A 238 15.08 17.30 -6.58
CA ASN A 238 15.11 17.69 -5.17
C ASN A 238 14.69 16.56 -4.21
N VAL A 239 14.34 15.38 -4.72
CA VAL A 239 14.01 14.21 -3.92
C VAL A 239 15.28 13.45 -3.61
N ASN A 240 15.59 13.29 -2.32
CA ASN A 240 16.73 12.49 -1.87
C ASN A 240 16.41 11.00 -1.98
N PHE A 241 16.64 10.42 -3.16
CA PHE A 241 16.37 9.00 -3.43
C PHE A 241 17.57 8.35 -4.12
N ASP A 242 18.08 7.28 -3.51
CA ASP A 242 19.10 6.42 -4.09
C ASP A 242 18.44 5.10 -4.53
N PRO A 243 18.34 4.80 -5.83
CA PRO A 243 17.68 3.59 -6.30
C PRO A 243 18.38 2.29 -5.86
N SER A 244 19.66 2.33 -5.45
CA SER A 244 20.36 1.13 -4.98
C SER A 244 19.92 0.66 -3.60
N THR A 245 19.32 1.55 -2.81
CA THR A 245 18.85 1.28 -1.44
C THR A 245 17.37 1.61 -1.23
N GLY A 246 16.79 2.44 -2.10
CA GLY A 246 15.42 2.92 -2.02
C GLY A 246 14.42 2.11 -2.82
N VAL A 247 14.87 1.28 -3.77
CA VAL A 247 14.01 0.27 -4.42
C VAL A 247 13.99 -0.97 -3.53
N ILE A 248 12.81 -1.30 -3.02
CA ILE A 248 12.59 -2.38 -2.06
C ILE A 248 11.59 -3.39 -2.62
N LYS A 249 11.69 -4.61 -2.12
CA LYS A 249 10.73 -5.68 -2.39
C LYS A 249 10.14 -6.14 -1.07
N GLY A 250 9.06 -5.50 -0.67
CA GLY A 250 8.33 -5.70 0.57
C GLY A 250 7.70 -7.08 0.72
N SER A 251 7.71 -7.93 -0.32
CA SER A 251 7.29 -9.34 -0.21
C SER A 251 8.16 -10.17 0.76
N THR A 252 9.30 -9.65 1.24
CA THR A 252 10.17 -10.29 2.25
C THR A 252 10.07 -9.69 3.65
N ILE A 253 9.28 -8.63 3.85
CA ILE A 253 8.91 -8.12 5.19
C ILE A 253 7.39 -8.24 5.27
N LEU A 254 6.93 -9.48 5.35
CA LEU A 254 5.60 -9.73 5.87
C LEU A 254 5.67 -9.42 7.36
N ILE A 255 5.18 -8.26 7.75
CA ILE A 255 4.27 -8.30 8.89
C ILE A 255 2.96 -8.70 8.22
N PRO A 256 2.59 -9.98 8.26
CA PRO A 256 1.34 -10.40 7.66
C PRO A 256 0.27 -9.50 8.25
N ILE A 257 -0.48 -8.88 7.34
CA ILE A 257 -1.69 -8.16 7.67
C ILE A 257 -2.57 -9.11 8.50
N GLY A 258 -2.47 -8.96 9.83
CA GLY A 258 -3.19 -9.65 10.90
C GLY A 258 -3.85 -10.95 10.47
N GLY A 259 -3.02 -11.96 10.51
CA GLY A 259 -3.35 -13.36 10.56
C GLY A 259 -2.07 -14.01 11.05
N THR A 260 -2.17 -14.89 12.04
CA THR A 260 -1.09 -15.82 12.31
C THR A 260 -0.63 -16.39 10.93
N PRO A 261 0.63 -16.22 10.50
CA PRO A 261 1.07 -16.57 9.14
C PRO A 261 0.85 -18.06 8.87
N ASP A 262 0.60 -18.44 7.62
CA ASP A 262 0.61 -19.85 7.23
C ASP A 262 2.05 -20.38 7.16
N ILE A 263 2.21 -21.71 7.11
CA ILE A 263 3.51 -22.34 6.86
C ILE A 263 3.81 -22.18 5.37
N ASP A 264 4.31 -21.00 5.03
CA ASP A 264 4.61 -20.55 3.67
C ASP A 264 6.12 -20.35 3.43
N THR A 265 6.49 -19.78 2.30
CA THR A 265 7.89 -19.53 1.92
C THR A 265 8.39 -18.15 2.33
N ALA A 266 7.66 -17.41 3.19
CA ALA A 266 8.04 -16.05 3.58
C ALA A 266 9.25 -16.02 4.52
N LYS A 267 9.51 -17.12 5.22
CA LYS A 267 10.77 -17.37 5.93
C LYS A 267 11.27 -18.78 5.66
N ALA A 268 12.55 -19.05 5.96
CA ALA A 268 13.20 -20.31 5.63
C ALA A 268 12.48 -21.53 6.24
N PHE A 269 11.95 -21.39 7.46
CA PHE A 269 11.10 -22.36 8.12
C PHE A 269 10.37 -21.68 9.29
N TYR A 270 9.19 -22.18 9.61
CA TYR A 270 8.48 -21.95 10.87
C TYR A 270 8.84 -23.07 11.86
N THR A 271 8.67 -22.86 13.17
CA THR A 271 9.01 -23.87 14.17
C THR A 271 7.79 -24.46 14.88
N THR A 272 7.96 -25.64 15.45
CA THR A 272 6.94 -26.23 16.32
C THR A 272 6.67 -25.41 17.59
N THR A 273 7.65 -24.65 18.10
CA THR A 273 7.43 -23.66 19.17
C THR A 273 6.51 -22.52 18.72
N GLU A 274 6.76 -21.94 17.55
CA GLU A 274 5.92 -20.87 17.00
C GLU A 274 4.48 -21.36 16.76
N LEU A 275 4.34 -22.61 16.28
CA LEU A 275 3.03 -23.25 16.11
C LEU A 275 2.31 -23.39 17.45
N GLY A 276 3.00 -23.86 18.49
CA GLY A 276 2.44 -23.99 19.85
C GLY A 276 2.07 -22.65 20.48
N ALA A 277 2.73 -21.56 20.07
CA ALA A 277 2.45 -20.20 20.50
C ALA A 277 1.36 -19.48 19.67
N ASN A 278 0.75 -20.17 18.68
CA ASN A 278 -0.17 -19.58 17.70
C ASN A 278 0.45 -18.41 16.91
N GLN A 279 1.75 -18.48 16.66
CA GLN A 279 2.53 -17.56 15.82
C GLN A 279 2.66 -18.04 14.37
N VAL A 280 2.17 -19.25 14.07
CA VAL A 280 1.97 -19.77 12.70
C VAL A 280 0.70 -20.65 12.68
N ASN A 281 -0.09 -20.56 11.61
CA ASN A 281 -1.27 -21.35 11.37
C ASN A 281 -0.84 -22.75 10.95
N PRO A 282 -1.61 -23.78 11.30
CA PRO A 282 -1.39 -25.13 10.80
C PRO A 282 -1.90 -25.30 9.35
N ASN A 283 -1.50 -24.41 8.44
CA ASN A 283 -1.86 -24.46 7.03
C ASN A 283 -0.57 -24.40 6.19
N PHE A 284 -0.29 -25.45 5.42
CA PHE A 284 0.87 -25.48 4.53
C PHE A 284 0.55 -24.82 3.19
N VAL A 285 1.36 -23.82 2.83
CA VAL A 285 1.33 -23.08 1.55
C VAL A 285 2.73 -23.05 0.94
N GLY A 286 3.35 -24.23 0.83
CA GLY A 286 4.69 -24.43 0.28
C GLY A 286 5.85 -24.32 1.27
N GLY A 287 5.59 -23.89 2.51
CA GLY A 287 6.60 -23.66 3.53
C GLY A 287 7.14 -24.90 4.23
N THR A 288 8.10 -24.67 5.14
CA THR A 288 8.69 -25.72 5.98
C THR A 288 8.32 -25.52 7.45
N LEU A 289 7.83 -26.57 8.11
CA LEU A 289 7.72 -26.64 9.57
C LEU A 289 8.92 -27.43 10.12
N LYS A 290 9.77 -26.77 10.91
CA LYS A 290 10.93 -27.34 11.57
C LYS A 290 10.59 -27.76 12.99
N VAL A 291 10.93 -29.00 13.35
CA VAL A 291 10.70 -29.57 14.67
C VAL A 291 11.84 -29.16 15.60
N ASP A 292 11.67 -28.04 16.28
CA ASP A 292 12.65 -27.47 17.22
C ASP A 292 12.54 -28.06 18.64
N THR A 293 11.41 -28.70 18.96
CA THR A 293 11.19 -29.38 20.23
C THR A 293 10.53 -30.74 19.99
N ALA A 294 11.06 -31.81 20.61
CA ALA A 294 10.47 -33.14 20.54
C ALA A 294 9.17 -33.24 21.36
N GLY A 295 8.21 -34.03 20.88
CA GLY A 295 6.94 -34.26 21.58
C GLY A 295 5.77 -34.48 20.62
N PRO A 296 4.59 -34.87 21.13
CA PRO A 296 3.41 -35.01 20.29
C PRO A 296 2.78 -33.64 19.95
N ILE A 297 2.26 -33.49 18.74
CA ILE A 297 1.47 -32.32 18.31
C ILE A 297 0.08 -32.79 17.88
N ALA A 298 -0.96 -32.31 18.57
CA ALA A 298 -2.35 -32.69 18.33
C ALA A 298 -3.09 -31.79 17.32
N THR A 299 -2.42 -30.77 16.79
CA THR A 299 -2.98 -29.80 15.85
C THR A 299 -3.37 -30.47 14.53
N ASN A 300 -4.55 -30.13 14.00
CA ASN A 300 -4.96 -30.50 12.65
C ASN A 300 -4.33 -29.56 11.62
N PHE A 301 -3.87 -30.10 10.51
CA PHE A 301 -3.23 -29.36 9.44
C PHE A 301 -4.03 -29.41 8.14
N THR A 302 -4.04 -28.29 7.42
CA THR A 302 -4.47 -28.21 6.02
C THR A 302 -3.26 -28.08 5.10
N ILE A 303 -3.33 -28.68 3.91
CA ILE A 303 -2.27 -28.65 2.90
C ILE A 303 -2.85 -28.10 1.59
N GLN A 304 -2.48 -26.87 1.24
CA GLN A 304 -2.89 -26.25 -0.01
C GLN A 304 -2.16 -26.85 -1.20
N SER A 305 -2.59 -26.53 -2.42
CA SER A 305 -2.02 -27.07 -3.67
C SER A 305 -0.49 -26.89 -3.81
N GLN A 306 0.08 -25.90 -3.13
CA GLN A 306 1.53 -25.62 -3.09
C GLN A 306 2.32 -26.67 -2.29
N GLY A 307 1.65 -27.50 -1.47
CA GLY A 307 2.28 -28.53 -0.65
C GLY A 307 2.98 -27.97 0.59
N GLY A 308 3.92 -28.74 1.14
CA GLY A 308 4.72 -28.30 2.29
C GLY A 308 5.81 -29.31 2.67
N SER A 309 6.68 -28.89 3.59
CA SER A 309 7.74 -29.75 4.14
C SER A 309 7.71 -29.79 5.66
N ILE A 310 8.04 -30.94 6.24
CA ILE A 310 8.33 -31.08 7.67
C ILE A 310 9.80 -31.48 7.82
N ASP A 311 10.61 -30.59 8.39
CA ASP A 311 11.99 -30.88 8.77
C ASP A 311 12.05 -31.32 10.22
N THR A 312 12.42 -32.58 10.46
CA THR A 312 12.51 -33.07 11.84
C THR A 312 13.69 -32.54 12.62
N ASP A 313 14.68 -31.93 11.98
CA ASP A 313 15.89 -31.42 12.66
C ASP A 313 16.57 -32.46 13.58
N GLY A 314 16.44 -33.75 13.25
CA GLY A 314 16.93 -34.87 14.07
C GLY A 314 16.01 -35.30 15.22
N ASN A 315 14.94 -34.57 15.51
CA ASN A 315 13.98 -34.90 16.56
C ASN A 315 12.95 -35.95 16.13
N SER A 316 12.47 -36.74 17.09
CA SER A 316 11.32 -37.63 16.86
C SER A 316 10.03 -36.93 17.27
N ILE A 317 9.05 -36.91 16.37
CA ILE A 317 7.76 -36.25 16.56
C ILE A 317 6.60 -37.15 16.16
N ALA A 318 5.48 -37.02 16.88
CA ALA A 318 4.22 -37.65 16.54
C ALA A 318 3.15 -36.57 16.32
N PHE A 319 2.67 -36.39 15.09
CA PHE A 319 1.50 -35.56 14.84
C PHE A 319 0.24 -36.43 14.98
N THR A 320 -0.53 -36.19 16.04
CA THR A 320 -1.74 -36.96 16.36
C THR A 320 -3.02 -36.35 15.81
N GLY A 321 -2.95 -35.10 15.34
CA GLY A 321 -4.02 -34.47 14.55
C GLY A 321 -4.09 -35.00 13.11
N GLN A 322 -5.13 -34.59 12.40
CA GLN A 322 -5.36 -34.90 10.98
C GLN A 322 -4.56 -33.98 10.07
N PHE A 323 -4.00 -34.51 8.99
CA PHE A 323 -3.59 -33.76 7.81
C PHE A 323 -4.62 -33.93 6.70
N SER A 324 -5.05 -32.83 6.08
CA SER A 324 -6.03 -32.84 5.00
C SER A 324 -5.70 -31.84 3.89
N GLY A 325 -5.93 -32.19 2.63
CA GLY A 325 -5.83 -31.22 1.52
C GLY A 325 -5.23 -31.79 0.24
N THR A 326 -5.18 -30.95 -0.79
CA THR A 326 -4.84 -31.35 -2.16
C THR A 326 -3.35 -31.35 -2.46
N GLY A 327 -2.51 -30.71 -1.63
CA GLY A 327 -1.07 -30.62 -1.86
C GLY A 327 -0.27 -31.84 -1.38
N GLY A 328 0.99 -31.91 -1.84
CA GLY A 328 1.94 -32.94 -1.41
C GLY A 328 2.74 -32.55 -0.17
N MET A 329 3.34 -33.54 0.50
CA MET A 329 4.18 -33.34 1.68
C MET A 329 5.54 -33.98 1.50
N THR A 330 6.59 -33.26 1.89
CA THR A 330 7.97 -33.76 1.92
C THR A 330 8.48 -33.85 3.35
N LYS A 331 9.06 -34.99 3.70
CA LYS A 331 9.78 -35.16 4.96
C LYS A 331 11.27 -34.83 4.76
N LEU A 332 11.81 -33.99 5.64
CA LEU A 332 13.21 -33.61 5.72
C LEU A 332 13.78 -33.96 7.10
N GLY A 333 15.10 -33.98 7.22
CA GLY A 333 15.80 -34.27 8.49
C GLY A 333 15.89 -35.76 8.83
N LEU A 334 16.82 -36.11 9.72
CA LEU A 334 17.13 -37.52 10.07
C LEU A 334 16.22 -38.11 11.17
N GLY A 335 15.46 -37.28 11.88
CA GLY A 335 14.56 -37.73 12.94
C GLY A 335 13.29 -38.40 12.41
N THR A 336 12.58 -39.11 13.30
CA THR A 336 11.37 -39.87 12.95
C THR A 336 10.12 -38.98 12.92
N LEU A 337 9.36 -39.03 11.82
CA LEU A 337 8.04 -38.41 11.70
C LEU A 337 6.96 -39.50 11.76
N THR A 338 6.09 -39.44 12.77
CA THR A 338 4.94 -40.34 12.90
C THR A 338 3.64 -39.56 12.67
N PHE A 339 2.78 -40.04 11.75
CA PHE A 339 1.40 -39.56 11.63
C PHE A 339 0.46 -40.51 12.40
N GLY A 340 -0.24 -39.99 13.41
CA GLY A 340 -1.12 -40.75 14.29
C GLY A 340 -2.62 -40.55 14.04
N GLY A 341 -3.01 -39.49 13.31
CA GLY A 341 -4.40 -39.21 12.94
C GLY A 341 -4.86 -39.91 11.66
N ILE A 342 -6.15 -39.77 11.32
CA ILE A 342 -6.69 -40.13 9.99
C ILE A 342 -6.31 -39.01 9.02
N ASN A 343 -5.49 -39.29 8.02
CA ASN A 343 -5.00 -38.28 7.08
C ASN A 343 -5.60 -38.48 5.68
N THR A 344 -5.93 -37.36 5.03
CA THR A 344 -6.49 -37.28 3.67
C THR A 344 -5.66 -36.31 2.84
N ILE A 345 -4.47 -36.76 2.44
CA ILE A 345 -3.51 -36.00 1.63
C ILE A 345 -3.61 -36.51 0.20
N ASP A 346 -4.11 -35.70 -0.72
CA ASP A 346 -4.34 -36.13 -2.10
C ASP A 346 -3.09 -35.98 -2.98
N GLY A 347 -2.12 -35.16 -2.56
CA GLY A 347 -0.85 -34.98 -3.24
C GLY A 347 0.21 -36.04 -2.87
N PRO A 348 1.37 -36.04 -3.55
CA PRO A 348 2.43 -37.01 -3.28
C PRO A 348 3.04 -36.82 -1.89
N VAL A 349 3.35 -37.94 -1.22
CA VAL A 349 4.11 -37.95 0.02
C VAL A 349 5.51 -38.49 -0.27
N VAL A 350 6.52 -37.68 0.02
CA VAL A 350 7.94 -37.98 -0.26
C VAL A 350 8.72 -38.00 1.05
N VAL A 351 9.61 -38.98 1.20
CA VAL A 351 10.48 -39.18 2.38
C VAL A 351 11.94 -39.19 1.99
#